data_AF-A0A2J8Q9X7-F1
#
_entry.id   AF-A0A2J8Q9X7-F1
#
_cell.length_a   1.000
_cell.length_b   1.000
_cell.length_c   1.000
_cell.angle_alpha   90.00
_cell.angle_beta   90.00
_cell.angle_gamma   90.00
#
_symmetry.space_group_name_H-M   'P 1'
#
loop_
_entity.id
_entity.type
_entity.pdbx_description
1 polymer ?
#
loop_
_entity_poly.entity_id
_entity_poly.type
_entity_poly.pdbx_seq_one_letter_code
_entity_poly.pdbx_strand_id
1 'polypeptide(L)'
;HNDYMCPATNQCTIDKNRRKSCQACRLRKCYEVGMMKGGFVDLTLHDQVHLLECAWLEILMIGLVWRSMEHPGKLLFAPNLLLDRNQGKCVEGMVEIFDMLLATSSR
;
A
#
# COMPACT_ATOMS: atom_id res chain seq x y z
N HIS A 1 13.87 -8.53 -18.65
CA HIS A 1 14.57 -7.37 -19.25
C HIS A 1 13.66 -6.87 -20.35
N ASN A 2 12.95 -5.75 -20.15
CA ASN A 2 12.07 -5.19 -21.20
C ASN A 2 12.89 -4.11 -21.92
N ASP A 3 13.45 -4.47 -23.06
CA ASP A 3 14.25 -3.54 -23.88
C ASP A 3 13.34 -2.63 -24.68
N TYR A 4 12.86 -1.58 -24.02
CA TYR A 4 12.19 -0.51 -24.72
C TYR A 4 13.21 0.27 -25.54
N MET A 5 13.11 0.18 -26.86
CA MET A 5 13.90 0.97 -27.80
C MET A 5 13.11 2.20 -28.24
N CYS A 6 13.76 3.36 -28.27
CA CYS A 6 13.13 4.55 -28.84
C CYS A 6 13.10 4.42 -30.37
N PRO A 7 11.96 4.66 -31.04
CA PRO A 7 11.88 4.64 -32.49
C PRO A 7 12.53 5.88 -33.17
N ALA A 8 13.09 6.80 -32.38
CA ALA A 8 13.63 8.08 -32.83
C ALA A 8 14.97 8.37 -32.12
N THR A 9 15.22 9.62 -31.74
CA THR A 9 16.52 10.11 -31.23
C THR A 9 16.70 10.00 -29.71
N ASN A 10 15.90 9.19 -29.03
CA ASN A 10 15.83 9.15 -27.56
C ASN A 10 15.45 10.48 -26.88
N GLN A 11 14.92 11.48 -27.60
CA GLN A 11 14.55 12.81 -27.06
C GLN A 11 13.06 13.14 -27.21
N CYS A 12 12.18 12.12 -27.27
CA CYS A 12 10.74 12.34 -27.43
C CYS A 12 10.17 13.18 -26.27
N THR A 13 9.40 14.22 -26.59
CA THR A 13 8.62 14.97 -25.60
C THR A 13 7.49 14.11 -25.03
N ILE A 14 7.42 14.00 -23.69
CA ILE A 14 6.40 13.23 -22.98
C ILE A 14 5.37 14.16 -22.35
N ASP A 15 4.17 14.18 -22.93
CA ASP A 15 2.96 14.88 -22.46
C ASP A 15 1.73 13.95 -22.41
N LYS A 16 0.56 14.46 -22.03
CA LYS A 16 -0.68 13.66 -21.87
C LYS A 16 -1.07 12.90 -23.14
N ASN A 17 -0.84 13.47 -24.31
CA ASN A 17 -1.27 12.93 -25.60
C ASN A 17 -0.22 11.99 -26.21
N ARG A 18 1.07 12.28 -25.99
CA ARG A 18 2.20 11.56 -26.60
C ARG A 18 2.90 10.56 -25.67
N ARG A 19 2.48 10.45 -24.40
CA ARG A 19 3.10 9.52 -23.42
C ARG A 19 3.10 8.04 -23.84
N LYS A 20 2.18 7.63 -24.72
CA LYS A 20 2.11 6.24 -25.21
C LYS A 20 2.98 6.01 -26.46
N SER A 21 3.43 7.09 -27.12
CA SER A 21 4.17 7.03 -28.39
C SER A 21 5.60 6.53 -28.25
N CYS A 22 6.20 6.62 -27.06
CA CYS A 22 7.57 6.15 -26.82
C CYS A 22 7.73 5.64 -25.38
N GLN A 23 7.77 4.31 -25.22
CA GLN A 23 7.95 3.66 -23.91
C GLN A 23 9.35 3.93 -23.33
N ALA A 24 10.38 3.96 -24.18
CA ALA A 24 11.78 4.21 -23.78
C ALA A 24 11.96 5.60 -23.14
N CYS A 25 11.57 6.68 -23.85
CA CYS A 25 11.69 8.04 -23.34
C CYS A 25 10.75 8.30 -22.16
N ARG A 26 9.58 7.64 -22.10
CA ARG A 26 8.70 7.71 -20.93
C ARG A 26 9.38 7.11 -19.70
N LEU A 27 9.92 5.90 -19.82
CA LEU A 27 10.59 5.22 -18.72
C LEU A 27 11.81 6.01 -18.24
N ARG A 28 12.61 6.54 -19.15
CA ARG A 28 13.73 7.44 -18.81
C ARG A 28 13.26 8.67 -18.02
N LYS A 29 12.20 9.35 -18.47
CA LYS A 29 11.64 10.50 -17.75
C LYS A 29 11.12 10.12 -16.36
N CYS A 30 10.53 8.93 -16.20
CA CYS A 30 10.14 8.41 -14.88
C CYS A 30 11.36 8.32 -13.93
N TYR A 31 12.50 7.80 -14.40
CA TYR A 31 13.72 7.76 -13.61
C TYR A 31 14.29 9.15 -13.32
N GLU A 32 14.27 10.07 -14.29
CA GLU A 32 14.74 11.46 -14.12
C GLU A 32 13.97 12.22 -13.03
N VAL A 33 12.67 11.93 -12.85
CA VAL A 33 11.87 12.51 -11.76
C VAL A 33 11.94 11.70 -10.46
N GLY A 34 12.84 10.72 -10.37
CA GLY A 34 13.09 9.94 -9.15
C GLY A 34 12.22 8.71 -8.95
N MET A 35 11.43 8.28 -9.94
CA MET A 35 10.70 7.01 -9.82
C MET A 35 11.67 5.85 -9.96
N MET A 36 11.93 5.09 -8.90
CA MET A 36 12.78 3.90 -9.01
C MET A 36 11.99 2.70 -9.56
N LYS A 37 12.68 1.83 -10.31
CA LYS A 37 12.11 0.57 -10.81
C LYS A 37 11.90 -0.44 -9.67
N GLY A 38 12.58 -0.19 -8.55
CA GLY A 38 12.69 -1.10 -7.44
C GLY A 38 11.58 -0.86 -6.41
N GLY A 39 10.82 -1.90 -6.11
CA GLY A 39 9.88 -1.90 -5.01
C GLY A 39 10.55 -2.35 -3.71
N PHE A 40 9.74 -2.70 -2.71
CA PHE A 40 10.22 -3.29 -1.46
C PHE A 40 11.19 -4.47 -1.68
N VAL A 41 10.96 -5.29 -2.72
CA VAL A 41 11.77 -6.47 -3.05
C VAL A 41 13.18 -6.17 -3.56
N ASP A 42 13.42 -4.95 -4.04
CA ASP A 42 14.72 -4.52 -4.58
C ASP A 42 15.60 -3.84 -3.53
N LEU A 43 15.08 -3.65 -2.31
CA LEU A 43 15.82 -3.17 -1.16
C LEU A 43 16.74 -4.26 -0.59
N THR A 44 17.77 -3.87 0.16
CA THR A 44 18.57 -4.86 0.91
C THR A 44 17.69 -5.59 1.92
N LEU A 45 18.05 -6.83 2.27
CA LEU A 45 17.31 -7.57 3.30
C LEU A 45 17.24 -6.79 4.62
N HIS A 46 18.31 -6.06 4.96
CA HIS A 46 18.35 -5.20 6.13
C HIS A 46 17.29 -4.09 6.07
N ASP A 47 17.23 -3.35 4.96
CA ASP A 47 16.25 -2.27 4.78
C ASP A 47 14.82 -2.80 4.71
N GLN A 48 14.61 -3.97 4.09
CA GLN A 48 13.30 -4.63 4.08
C GLN A 48 12.80 -4.94 5.50
N VAL A 49 13.66 -5.56 6.31
CA VAL A 49 13.32 -5.88 7.70
C VAL A 49 13.11 -4.60 8.51
N HIS A 50 13.98 -3.62 8.39
CA HIS A 50 13.88 -2.36 9.13
C HIS A 50 12.59 -1.60 8.82
N LEU A 51 12.22 -1.49 7.53
CA LEU A 51 10.95 -0.88 7.13
C LEU A 51 9.74 -1.62 7.69
N LEU A 52 9.76 -2.96 7.71
CA LEU A 52 8.70 -3.75 8.33
C LEU A 52 8.66 -3.55 9.84
N GLU A 53 9.80 -3.58 10.53
CA GLU A 53 9.88 -3.32 11.97
C GLU A 53 9.30 -1.95 12.34
N CYS A 54 9.50 -0.92 11.52
CA CYS A 54 8.96 0.41 11.76
C CYS A 54 7.46 0.53 11.45
N ALA A 55 6.93 -0.22 10.47
CA ALA A 55 5.59 0.05 9.91
C ALA A 55 4.58 -1.11 10.01
N TRP A 56 4.97 -2.30 10.51
CA TRP A 56 4.12 -3.49 10.44
C TRP A 56 2.77 -3.32 11.13
N LEU A 57 2.73 -2.68 12.30
CA LEU A 57 1.47 -2.45 13.01
C LEU A 57 0.55 -1.52 12.23
N GLU A 58 1.07 -0.43 11.68
CA GLU A 58 0.28 0.52 10.89
C GLU A 58 -0.31 -0.16 9.65
N ILE A 59 0.48 -0.98 8.95
CA ILE A 59 0.03 -1.77 7.80
C ILE A 59 -1.08 -2.75 8.20
N LEU A 60 -0.91 -3.47 9.32
CA LEU A 60 -1.93 -4.40 9.82
C LEU A 60 -3.22 -3.68 10.23
N MET A 61 -3.10 -2.54 10.88
CA MET A 61 -4.24 -1.74 11.35
C MET A 61 -5.02 -1.15 10.17
N ILE A 62 -4.34 -0.61 9.16
CA ILE A 62 -4.96 -0.13 7.92
C ILE A 62 -5.69 -1.28 7.22
N GLY A 63 -5.06 -2.46 7.12
CA GLY A 63 -5.68 -3.65 6.53
C GLY A 63 -6.93 -4.12 7.29
N LEU A 64 -6.88 -4.07 8.64
CA LEU A 64 -8.00 -4.41 9.51
C LEU A 64 -9.17 -3.44 9.32
N VAL A 65 -8.92 -2.13 9.31
CA VAL A 65 -9.94 -1.10 9.07
C VAL A 65 -10.60 -1.31 7.73
N TRP A 66 -9.80 -1.42 6.66
CA TRP A 66 -10.29 -1.59 5.30
C TRP A 66 -11.21 -2.80 5.17
N ARG A 67 -10.76 -3.96 5.67
CA ARG A 67 -11.53 -5.20 5.59
C ARG A 67 -12.78 -5.19 6.48
N SER A 68 -12.85 -4.31 7.48
CA SER A 68 -13.99 -4.21 8.39
C SER A 68 -15.04 -3.17 7.94
N MET A 69 -14.80 -2.41 6.87
CA MET A 69 -15.74 -1.37 6.40
C MET A 69 -17.12 -1.92 6.02
N GLU A 70 -17.21 -3.16 5.55
CA GLU A 70 -18.47 -3.83 5.21
C GLU A 70 -19.14 -4.52 6.40
N HIS A 71 -18.56 -4.42 7.60
CA HIS A 71 -19.00 -5.10 8.81
C HIS A 71 -19.25 -4.10 9.96
N PRO A 72 -20.35 -3.34 9.92
CA PRO A 72 -20.62 -2.29 10.91
C PRO A 72 -20.65 -2.84 12.35
N GLY A 73 -19.90 -2.19 13.24
CA GLY A 73 -19.80 -2.56 14.66
C GLY A 73 -18.96 -3.82 14.94
N LYS A 74 -18.27 -4.35 13.93
CA LYS A 74 -17.43 -5.55 14.04
C LYS A 74 -16.07 -5.34 13.36
N LEU A 75 -15.06 -6.08 13.81
CA LEU A 75 -13.73 -6.10 13.22
C LEU A 75 -13.44 -7.48 12.63
N LEU A 76 -13.05 -7.52 11.36
CA LEU A 76 -12.71 -8.74 10.63
C LEU A 76 -11.19 -8.96 10.68
N PHE A 77 -10.71 -9.76 11.63
CA PHE A 77 -9.29 -10.08 11.84
C PHE A 77 -8.74 -11.17 10.92
N ALA A 78 -9.60 -12.09 10.50
CA ALA A 78 -9.32 -13.11 9.48
C ALA A 78 -10.64 -13.56 8.84
N PRO A 79 -10.64 -14.25 7.67
CA PRO A 79 -11.88 -14.69 7.01
C PRO A 79 -12.86 -15.46 7.92
N ASN A 80 -12.33 -16.15 8.93
CA ASN A 80 -13.08 -16.92 9.92
C ASN A 80 -13.05 -16.33 11.33
N LEU A 81 -12.57 -15.09 11.51
CA LEU A 81 -12.45 -14.41 12.79
C LEU A 81 -13.02 -12.99 12.67
N LEU A 82 -14.32 -12.88 12.94
CA LEU A 82 -15.07 -11.63 13.04
C LEU A 82 -15.41 -11.41 14.50
N LEU A 83 -14.96 -10.29 15.07
CA LEU A 83 -15.21 -9.95 16.47
C LEU A 83 -16.12 -8.75 16.58
N ASP A 84 -17.15 -8.85 17.41
CA ASP A 84 -17.95 -7.69 17.81
C ASP A 84 -17.41 -7.05 19.11
N ARG A 85 -17.90 -5.84 19.40
CA ARG A 85 -17.47 -5.09 20.60
C ARG A 85 -17.73 -5.82 21.92
N ASN A 86 -18.77 -6.66 22.00
CA ASN A 86 -19.07 -7.41 23.22
C ASN A 86 -18.12 -8.58 23.40
N GLN A 87 -17.76 -9.27 22.32
CA GLN A 87 -16.75 -10.31 22.31
C GLN A 87 -15.37 -9.76 22.67
N GLY A 88 -15.05 -8.53 22.25
CA GLY A 88 -13.80 -7.85 22.63
C GLY A 88 -13.64 -7.57 24.13
N LYS A 89 -14.72 -7.60 24.93
CA LYS A 89 -14.65 -7.32 26.38
C LYS A 89 -13.87 -8.37 27.18
N CYS A 90 -13.63 -9.56 26.62
CA CYS A 90 -12.85 -10.60 27.29
C CYS A 90 -11.34 -10.31 27.30
N VAL A 91 -10.88 -9.30 26.54
CA VAL A 91 -9.48 -8.89 26.47
C VAL A 91 -9.37 -7.44 26.92
N GLU A 92 -8.53 -7.20 27.93
CA GLU A 92 -8.25 -5.87 28.45
C GLU A 92 -7.66 -4.95 27.36
N GLY A 93 -8.10 -3.70 27.29
CA GLY A 93 -7.67 -2.71 26.27
C GLY A 93 -8.27 -2.92 24.86
N MET A 94 -8.85 -4.08 24.57
CA MET A 94 -9.40 -4.37 23.23
C MET A 94 -10.60 -3.49 22.88
N VAL A 95 -11.41 -3.12 23.87
CA VAL A 95 -12.57 -2.22 23.70
C VAL A 95 -12.15 -0.83 23.23
N GLU A 96 -11.04 -0.30 23.74
CA GLU A 96 -10.52 1.04 23.37
C GLU A 96 -9.98 1.04 21.94
N ILE A 97 -9.29 -0.04 21.56
CA ILE A 97 -8.83 -0.26 20.19
C ILE A 97 -10.03 -0.40 19.24
N PHE A 98 -11.07 -1.13 19.65
CA PHE A 98 -12.32 -1.24 18.88
C PHE A 98 -12.96 0.14 18.64
N ASP A 99 -13.08 0.96 19.68
CA ASP A 99 -13.69 2.28 19.59
C ASP A 99 -12.85 3.23 18.71
N MET A 100 -11.53 3.18 18.82
CA MET A 100 -10.60 3.93 17.94
C MET A 100 -10.76 3.52 16.46
N LEU A 101 -10.80 2.21 16.20
CA LEU A 101 -10.87 1.68 14.84
C LEU A 101 -12.24 1.93 14.20
N LEU A 102 -13.32 1.77 14.95
CA LEU A 102 -14.68 2.06 14.49
C LEU A 102 -14.85 3.55 14.15
N ALA A 103 -14.29 4.45 14.96
CA ALA A 103 -14.30 5.89 14.66
C ALA A 103 -13.58 6.22 13.33
N THR A 104 -12.63 5.38 12.92
CA THR A 104 -11.87 5.53 11.67
C THR A 104 -12.60 4.90 10.48
N SER A 105 -13.27 3.76 10.67
CA SER A 105 -13.97 3.01 9.61
C SER A 105 -15.35 3.56 9.26
N SER A 106 -15.97 4.36 10.14
CA SER A 106 -17.36 4.85 9.99
C SER A 106 -17.48 6.15 9.18
N ARG A 107 -16.49 6.48 8.34
CA ARG A 107 -16.47 7.70 7.52
C ARG A 107 -16.94 7.45 6.09
#